data_AF-E6KMX7-F1
#
_entry.id   AF-E6KMX7-F1
#
_cell.length_a   1.000
_cell.length_b   1.000
_cell.length_c   1.000
_cell.angle_alpha   90.00
_cell.angle_beta   90.00
_cell.angle_gamma   90.00
#
_symmetry.space_group_name_H-M   'P 1'
#
loop_
_entity.id
_entity.type
_entity.pdbx_description
1 polymer ?
#
loop_
_entity_poly.entity_id
_entity_poly.type
_entity_poly.pdbx_seq_one_letter_code
_entity_poly.pdbx_strand_id
1 'polypeptide(L)'
;MSEELEIQVLAISEKFNEKKEALKAFSEEIPEQSDLPTVPQDELMLGFIGTEYDVKGKDLNALTDAVQNRMIEQNKHIKKIIQEFNTIYETFQLLDDDYIKRISDSLMVARKANITALQGLEESKSYQENNKNLLNDVIKQNKDLIDVLKKHHDRLEDLETLENSFKDLQVQVNNSQNNLKNYLDEINNKSITEGNNLKLVVEGLETKLEEKQEEIVFLKKGFYTLGVAVVLIVLFLLFKGM
;
A
#
# COMPACT_ATOMS: atom_id res chain seq x y z
N MET A 1 -34.14 -12.59 -11.55
CA MET A 1 -35.18 -12.68 -12.60
C MET A 1 -36.35 -11.86 -12.08
N SER A 2 -36.89 -10.92 -12.86
CA SER A 2 -38.02 -10.09 -12.38
C SER A 2 -39.26 -10.97 -12.26
N GLU A 3 -40.06 -10.78 -11.21
CA GLU A 3 -41.39 -11.41 -10.99
C GLU A 3 -42.29 -11.28 -12.25
N GLU A 4 -42.14 -10.19 -12.98
CA GLU A 4 -42.84 -9.90 -14.23
C GLU A 4 -42.45 -10.84 -15.40
N LEU A 5 -41.21 -11.33 -15.40
CA LEU A 5 -40.74 -12.30 -16.39
C LEU A 5 -41.34 -13.68 -16.12
N GLU A 6 -41.47 -14.07 -14.85
CA GLU A 6 -42.08 -15.34 -14.45
C GLU A 6 -43.57 -15.38 -14.81
N ILE A 7 -44.30 -14.28 -14.57
CA ILE A 7 -45.71 -14.14 -14.94
C ILE A 7 -45.91 -14.24 -16.46
N GLN A 8 -45.03 -13.64 -17.27
CA GLN A 8 -45.10 -13.72 -18.73
C GLN A 8 -44.83 -15.14 -19.25
N VAL A 9 -43.83 -15.84 -18.69
CA VAL A 9 -43.52 -17.24 -19.03
C VAL A 9 -44.68 -18.16 -18.71
N LEU A 10 -45.32 -17.97 -17.55
CA LEU A 10 -46.51 -18.72 -17.14
C LEU A 10 -47.67 -18.52 -18.12
N ALA A 11 -47.97 -17.28 -18.49
CA ALA A 11 -49.05 -16.97 -19.43
C ALA A 11 -48.82 -17.54 -20.84
N ILE A 12 -47.57 -17.58 -21.31
CA ILE A 12 -47.21 -18.16 -22.62
C ILE A 12 -47.28 -19.69 -22.54
N SER A 13 -46.83 -20.29 -21.45
CA SER A 13 -46.93 -21.74 -21.23
C SER A 13 -48.38 -22.21 -21.17
N GLU A 14 -49.28 -21.43 -20.55
CA GLU A 14 -50.70 -21.76 -20.48
C GLU A 14 -51.33 -21.76 -21.87
N LYS A 15 -51.14 -20.68 -22.64
CA LYS A 15 -51.63 -20.58 -24.04
C LYS A 15 -51.07 -21.66 -24.96
N PHE A 16 -49.78 -22.02 -24.80
CA PHE A 16 -49.17 -23.11 -25.55
C PHE A 16 -49.85 -24.45 -25.25
N ASN A 17 -50.09 -24.75 -23.97
CA ASN A 17 -50.73 -25.99 -23.56
C ASN A 17 -52.19 -26.08 -24.06
N GLU A 18 -52.94 -24.97 -24.02
CA GLU A 18 -54.29 -24.92 -24.59
C GLU A 18 -54.30 -25.28 -26.08
N LYS A 19 -53.42 -24.66 -26.87
CA LYS A 19 -53.31 -24.91 -28.31
C LYS A 19 -52.83 -26.33 -28.63
N LYS A 20 -51.93 -26.87 -27.82
CA LYS A 20 -51.45 -28.25 -27.93
C LYS A 20 -52.56 -29.28 -27.70
N GLU A 21 -53.39 -29.09 -26.68
CA GLU A 21 -54.51 -30.00 -26.40
C GLU A 21 -55.60 -29.91 -27.48
N ALA A 22 -55.85 -28.72 -28.04
CA ALA A 22 -56.76 -28.55 -29.18
C ALA A 22 -56.29 -29.35 -30.42
N LEU A 23 -54.99 -29.31 -30.72
CA LEU A 23 -54.39 -30.09 -31.82
C LEU A 23 -54.46 -31.59 -31.59
N LYS A 24 -54.25 -32.03 -30.36
CA LYS A 24 -54.34 -33.45 -29.97
C LYS A 24 -55.77 -33.97 -30.16
N ALA A 25 -56.77 -33.25 -29.63
CA ALA A 25 -58.17 -33.62 -29.78
C ALA A 25 -58.58 -33.71 -31.26
N PHE A 26 -58.08 -32.80 -32.10
CA PHE A 26 -58.33 -32.85 -33.54
C PHE A 26 -57.68 -34.06 -34.23
N SER A 27 -56.42 -34.40 -33.89
CA SER A 27 -55.73 -35.57 -34.46
C SER A 27 -56.49 -36.88 -34.19
N GLU A 28 -57.27 -36.92 -33.10
CA GLU A 28 -58.09 -38.07 -32.71
C GLU A 28 -59.45 -38.09 -33.44
N GLU A 29 -59.87 -36.99 -34.07
CA GLU A 29 -61.15 -36.84 -34.78
C GLU A 29 -61.06 -36.96 -36.31
N ILE A 30 -59.90 -37.32 -36.87
CA ILE A 30 -59.76 -37.53 -38.31
C ILE A 30 -60.53 -38.81 -38.69
N PRO A 31 -61.59 -38.73 -39.51
CA PRO A 31 -62.39 -39.89 -39.86
C PRO A 31 -61.60 -40.89 -40.73
N GLU A 32 -61.91 -42.17 -40.61
CA GLU A 32 -61.40 -43.21 -41.49
C GLU A 32 -61.88 -43.00 -42.94
N GLN A 33 -61.04 -43.33 -43.91
CA GLN A 33 -61.44 -43.30 -45.32
C GLN A 33 -62.58 -44.31 -45.56
N SER A 34 -63.64 -43.86 -46.25
CA SER A 34 -64.76 -44.71 -46.66
C SER A 34 -64.94 -44.68 -48.18
N ASP A 35 -65.08 -45.84 -48.80
CA ASP A 35 -65.25 -46.01 -50.25
C ASP A 35 -66.56 -45.42 -50.75
N LEU A 36 -66.55 -44.74 -51.91
CA LEU A 36 -67.72 -44.09 -52.48
C LEU A 36 -68.88 -45.09 -52.67
N PRO A 37 -70.13 -44.70 -52.37
CA PRO A 37 -71.29 -45.55 -52.58
C PRO A 37 -71.49 -45.82 -54.08
N THR A 38 -72.07 -46.96 -54.42
CA THR A 38 -72.39 -47.35 -55.80
C THR A 38 -73.88 -47.67 -55.94
N VAL A 39 -74.39 -47.69 -57.17
CA VAL A 39 -75.76 -48.17 -57.44
C VAL A 39 -75.86 -49.68 -57.25
N PRO A 40 -77.05 -50.22 -56.92
CA PRO A 40 -77.28 -51.66 -56.90
C PRO A 40 -76.97 -52.28 -58.28
N GLN A 41 -76.34 -53.46 -58.27
CA GLN A 41 -75.96 -54.16 -59.51
C GLN A 41 -76.86 -55.37 -59.81
N ASP A 42 -77.52 -55.94 -58.80
CA ASP A 42 -78.33 -57.16 -58.91
C ASP A 42 -79.72 -57.00 -58.27
N GLU A 43 -80.77 -57.55 -58.91
CA GLU A 43 -82.11 -57.69 -58.30
C GLU A 43 -82.32 -59.15 -57.87
N LEU A 44 -82.77 -59.37 -56.62
CA LEU A 44 -83.03 -60.71 -56.12
C LEU A 44 -84.46 -61.14 -56.48
N MET A 45 -84.62 -61.95 -57.52
CA MET A 45 -85.91 -62.57 -57.84
C MET A 45 -86.03 -63.95 -57.19
N LEU A 46 -87.01 -64.11 -56.29
CA LEU A 46 -87.32 -65.38 -55.60
C LEU A 46 -86.09 -66.09 -55.00
N GLY A 47 -85.20 -65.32 -54.35
CA GLY A 47 -84.16 -65.85 -53.45
C GLY A 47 -82.93 -66.52 -54.08
N PHE A 48 -82.91 -66.84 -55.38
CA PHE A 48 -81.85 -67.72 -55.93
C PHE A 48 -81.36 -67.42 -57.37
N ILE A 49 -81.91 -66.44 -58.08
CA ILE A 49 -81.45 -66.08 -59.44
C ILE A 49 -81.18 -64.58 -59.50
N GLY A 50 -79.92 -64.20 -59.68
CA GLY A 50 -79.52 -62.81 -59.93
C GLY A 50 -79.72 -62.48 -61.40
N THR A 51 -80.57 -61.49 -61.67
CA THR A 51 -80.70 -60.85 -62.98
C THR A 51 -80.09 -59.46 -62.90
N GLU A 52 -79.43 -58.99 -63.98
CA GLU A 52 -78.92 -57.62 -64.09
C GLU A 52 -80.01 -56.62 -63.69
N TYR A 53 -79.68 -55.74 -62.73
CA TYR A 53 -80.61 -54.72 -62.26
C TYR A 53 -80.53 -53.48 -63.15
N ASP A 54 -81.64 -53.16 -63.83
CA ASP A 54 -81.78 -51.89 -64.51
C ASP A 54 -81.88 -50.76 -63.47
N VAL A 55 -80.82 -49.95 -63.39
CA VAL A 55 -80.74 -48.80 -62.48
C VAL A 55 -81.94 -47.87 -62.72
N LYS A 56 -82.75 -47.66 -61.68
CA LYS A 56 -83.93 -46.78 -61.74
C LYS A 56 -83.55 -45.36 -61.35
N GLY A 57 -84.35 -44.38 -61.75
CA GLY A 57 -84.13 -42.97 -61.38
C GLY A 57 -84.05 -42.74 -59.86
N LYS A 58 -84.74 -43.55 -59.06
CA LYS A 58 -84.63 -43.52 -57.58
C LYS A 58 -83.24 -43.92 -57.06
N ASP A 59 -82.55 -44.83 -57.73
CA ASP A 59 -81.24 -45.34 -57.33
C ASP A 59 -80.14 -44.34 -57.68
N LEU A 60 -80.29 -43.64 -58.81
CA LEU A 60 -79.45 -42.50 -59.17
C LEU A 60 -79.64 -41.32 -58.22
N ASN A 61 -80.89 -41.02 -57.81
CA ASN A 61 -81.14 -39.98 -56.82
C ASN A 61 -80.53 -40.33 -55.46
N ALA A 62 -80.69 -41.58 -54.99
CA ALA A 62 -80.09 -42.04 -53.74
C ALA A 62 -78.55 -42.02 -53.78
N LEU A 63 -77.94 -42.43 -54.90
CA LEU A 63 -76.50 -42.31 -55.10
C LEU A 63 -76.05 -40.84 -55.09
N THR A 64 -76.79 -39.96 -55.77
CA THR A 64 -76.51 -38.53 -55.82
C THR A 64 -76.56 -37.91 -54.43
N ASP A 65 -77.60 -38.21 -53.65
CA ASP A 65 -77.74 -37.73 -52.27
C ASP A 65 -76.58 -38.23 -51.39
N ALA A 66 -76.22 -39.52 -51.52
CA ALA A 66 -75.12 -40.11 -50.75
C ALA A 66 -73.76 -39.48 -51.11
N VAL A 67 -73.48 -39.25 -52.39
CA VAL A 67 -72.26 -38.57 -52.87
C VAL A 67 -72.24 -37.12 -52.40
N GLN A 68 -73.35 -36.39 -52.53
CA GLN A 68 -73.44 -35.00 -52.08
C GLN A 68 -73.23 -34.88 -50.57
N ASN A 69 -73.88 -35.72 -49.76
CA ASN A 69 -73.69 -35.75 -48.33
C ASN A 69 -72.23 -36.01 -47.94
N ARG A 70 -71.56 -36.94 -48.64
CA ARG A 70 -70.12 -37.19 -48.44
C ARG A 70 -69.24 -36.01 -48.85
N MET A 71 -69.53 -35.35 -49.96
CA MET A 71 -68.79 -34.15 -50.36
C MET A 71 -68.97 -33.00 -49.35
N ILE A 72 -70.17 -32.83 -48.79
CA ILE A 72 -70.47 -31.85 -47.74
C ILE A 72 -69.68 -32.19 -46.47
N GLU A 73 -69.67 -33.46 -46.06
CA GLU A 73 -68.92 -33.94 -44.90
C GLU A 73 -67.41 -33.75 -45.08
N GLN A 74 -66.85 -34.13 -46.23
CA GLN A 74 -65.44 -33.87 -46.58
C GLN A 74 -65.11 -32.38 -46.58
N ASN A 75 -65.99 -31.51 -47.08
CA ASN A 75 -65.78 -30.07 -47.03
C ASN A 75 -65.70 -29.54 -45.58
N LYS A 76 -66.51 -30.08 -44.66
CA LYS A 76 -66.42 -29.76 -43.23
C LYS A 76 -65.08 -30.19 -42.64
N HIS A 77 -64.59 -31.39 -42.95
CA HIS A 77 -63.28 -31.86 -42.51
C HIS A 77 -62.14 -31.02 -43.08
N ILE A 78 -62.17 -30.69 -44.37
CA ILE A 78 -61.16 -29.82 -45.01
C ILE A 78 -61.11 -28.44 -44.33
N LYS A 79 -62.28 -27.83 -44.05
CA LYS A 79 -62.34 -26.55 -43.32
C LYS A 79 -61.71 -26.66 -41.92
N LYS A 80 -62.01 -27.75 -41.20
CA LYS A 80 -61.43 -28.01 -39.87
C LYS A 80 -59.91 -28.19 -39.96
N ILE A 81 -59.42 -28.99 -40.91
CA ILE A 81 -57.98 -29.16 -41.18
C ILE A 81 -57.29 -27.80 -41.39
N ILE A 82 -57.86 -26.94 -42.25
CA ILE A 82 -57.28 -25.61 -42.53
C ILE A 82 -57.24 -24.73 -41.28
N GLN A 83 -58.30 -24.75 -40.46
CA GLN A 83 -58.35 -24.00 -39.19
C GLN A 83 -57.24 -24.46 -38.23
N GLU A 84 -57.00 -25.77 -38.14
CA GLU A 84 -55.96 -26.29 -37.25
C GLU A 84 -54.54 -26.04 -37.76
N PHE A 85 -54.32 -25.99 -39.08
CA PHE A 85 -53.04 -25.52 -39.61
C PHE A 85 -52.73 -24.07 -39.20
N ASN A 86 -53.74 -23.21 -39.09
CA ASN A 86 -53.55 -21.87 -38.53
C ASN A 86 -53.23 -21.92 -37.03
N THR A 87 -53.90 -22.79 -36.26
CA THR A 87 -53.59 -23.04 -34.84
C THR A 87 -52.13 -23.46 -34.64
N ILE A 88 -51.61 -24.36 -35.49
CA ILE A 88 -50.20 -24.78 -35.49
C ILE A 88 -49.27 -23.59 -35.71
N TYR A 89 -49.56 -22.77 -36.73
CA TYR A 89 -48.75 -21.60 -37.07
C TYR A 89 -48.70 -20.57 -35.94
N GLU A 90 -49.85 -20.24 -35.35
CA GLU A 90 -49.95 -19.35 -34.19
C GLU A 90 -49.14 -19.87 -32.99
N THR A 91 -49.15 -21.19 -32.76
CA THR A 91 -48.44 -21.81 -31.65
C THR A 91 -46.93 -21.70 -31.81
N PHE A 92 -46.42 -21.96 -33.02
CA PHE A 92 -44.99 -21.80 -33.32
C PHE A 92 -44.55 -20.33 -33.26
N GLN A 93 -45.38 -19.40 -33.77
CA GLN A 93 -45.09 -17.98 -33.71
C GLN A 93 -45.03 -17.46 -32.27
N LEU A 94 -45.96 -17.89 -31.40
CA LEU A 94 -45.96 -17.55 -29.97
C LEU A 94 -44.67 -18.02 -29.28
N LEU A 95 -44.22 -19.24 -29.58
CA LEU A 95 -42.97 -19.78 -29.06
C LEU A 95 -41.76 -18.99 -29.57
N ASP A 96 -41.67 -18.76 -30.88
CA ASP A 96 -40.54 -18.06 -31.49
C ASP A 96 -40.41 -16.63 -30.94
N ASP A 97 -41.52 -15.88 -30.81
CA ASP A 97 -41.50 -14.52 -30.26
C ASP A 97 -41.00 -14.49 -28.81
N ASP A 98 -41.44 -15.44 -27.98
CA ASP A 98 -41.05 -15.57 -26.57
C ASP A 98 -39.58 -16.02 -26.41
N TYR A 99 -39.16 -17.02 -27.19
CA TYR A 99 -37.77 -17.49 -27.19
C TYR A 99 -36.81 -16.40 -27.64
N ILE A 100 -37.10 -15.70 -28.75
CA ILE A 100 -36.26 -14.61 -29.26
C ILE A 100 -36.22 -13.45 -28.27
N LYS A 101 -37.35 -13.10 -27.64
CA LYS A 101 -37.40 -12.07 -26.60
C LYS A 101 -36.50 -12.42 -25.42
N ARG A 102 -36.60 -13.64 -24.88
CA ARG A 102 -35.74 -14.08 -23.75
C ARG A 102 -34.25 -14.08 -24.10
N ILE A 103 -33.89 -14.51 -25.31
CA ILE A 103 -32.50 -14.45 -25.78
C ILE A 103 -32.03 -13.00 -25.82
N SER A 104 -32.84 -12.09 -26.38
CA SER A 104 -32.54 -10.66 -26.46
C SER A 104 -32.35 -10.03 -25.08
N ASP A 105 -33.27 -10.30 -24.14
CA ASP A 105 -33.19 -9.78 -22.77
C ASP A 105 -31.94 -10.29 -22.04
N SER A 106 -31.64 -11.58 -22.18
CA SER A 106 -30.43 -12.20 -21.62
C SER A 106 -29.16 -11.57 -22.18
N LEU A 107 -29.10 -11.36 -23.50
CA LEU A 107 -27.97 -10.68 -24.16
C LEU A 107 -27.84 -9.22 -23.69
N MET A 108 -28.94 -8.51 -23.48
CA MET A 108 -28.91 -7.13 -22.97
C MET A 108 -28.35 -7.08 -21.54
N VAL A 109 -28.79 -7.99 -20.66
CA VAL A 109 -28.29 -8.10 -19.28
C VAL A 109 -26.80 -8.46 -19.29
N ALA A 110 -26.40 -9.45 -20.09
CA ALA A 110 -25.00 -9.86 -20.24
C ALA A 110 -24.13 -8.72 -20.76
N ARG A 111 -24.62 -7.96 -21.75
CA ARG A 111 -23.94 -6.77 -22.28
C ARG A 111 -23.78 -5.68 -21.22
N LYS A 112 -24.83 -5.39 -20.45
CA LYS A 112 -24.77 -4.42 -19.35
C LYS A 112 -23.74 -4.83 -18.31
N ALA A 113 -23.76 -6.09 -17.88
CA ALA A 113 -22.77 -6.64 -16.95
C ALA A 113 -21.34 -6.55 -17.51
N ASN A 114 -21.15 -6.84 -18.79
CA ASN A 114 -19.84 -6.73 -19.45
C ASN A 114 -19.33 -5.28 -19.49
N ILE A 115 -20.19 -4.31 -19.83
CA ILE A 115 -19.83 -2.89 -19.82
C ILE A 115 -19.43 -2.44 -18.40
N THR A 116 -20.21 -2.80 -17.39
CA THR A 116 -19.89 -2.47 -15.99
C THR A 116 -18.58 -3.13 -15.54
N ALA A 117 -18.31 -4.38 -15.94
CA ALA A 117 -17.05 -5.06 -15.64
C ALA A 117 -15.85 -4.38 -16.33
N LEU A 118 -16.01 -3.92 -17.57
CA LEU A 118 -14.97 -3.17 -18.29
C LEU A 118 -14.68 -1.82 -17.64
N GLN A 119 -15.71 -1.09 -17.22
CA GLN A 119 -15.55 0.16 -16.47
C GLN A 119 -14.81 -0.07 -15.14
N GLY A 120 -15.21 -1.09 -14.37
CA GLY A 120 -14.52 -1.45 -13.13
C GLY A 120 -13.06 -1.87 -13.36
N LEU A 121 -12.76 -2.52 -14.48
CA LEU A 121 -11.38 -2.86 -14.86
C LEU A 121 -10.54 -1.62 -15.18
N GLU A 122 -11.11 -0.63 -15.87
CA GLU A 122 -10.45 0.63 -16.19
C GLU A 122 -10.18 1.46 -14.92
N GLU A 123 -11.17 1.59 -14.04
CA GLU A 123 -11.01 2.23 -12.74
C GLU A 123 -9.91 1.55 -11.90
N SER A 124 -9.93 0.21 -11.85
CA SER A 124 -8.92 -0.58 -11.14
C SER A 124 -7.51 -0.34 -11.69
N LYS A 125 -7.34 -0.24 -13.02
CA LYS A 125 -6.05 0.15 -13.62
C LYS A 125 -5.61 1.54 -13.21
N SER A 126 -6.53 2.52 -13.17
CA SER A 126 -6.22 3.87 -12.71
C SER A 126 -5.79 3.89 -11.24
N TYR A 127 -6.49 3.16 -10.36
CA TYR A 127 -6.10 2.99 -8.96
C TYR A 127 -4.72 2.36 -8.82
N GLN A 128 -4.41 1.34 -9.62
CA GLN A 128 -3.09 0.69 -9.59
C GLN A 128 -1.96 1.66 -9.98
N GLU A 129 -2.14 2.47 -11.03
CA GLU A 129 -1.12 3.45 -11.43
C GLU A 129 -0.95 4.56 -10.39
N ASN A 130 -2.05 5.06 -9.81
CA ASN A 130 -1.99 6.04 -8.73
C ASN A 130 -1.25 5.50 -7.50
N ASN A 131 -1.54 4.25 -7.10
CA ASN A 131 -0.86 3.61 -5.97
C ASN A 131 0.64 3.41 -6.24
N LYS A 132 1.02 3.07 -7.48
CA LYS A 132 2.43 2.96 -7.88
C LYS A 132 3.15 4.30 -7.79
N ASN A 133 2.51 5.40 -8.20
CA ASN A 133 3.07 6.74 -8.06
C ASN A 133 3.25 7.14 -6.59
N LEU A 134 2.23 6.91 -5.75
CA LEU A 134 2.32 7.16 -4.31
C LEU A 134 3.45 6.34 -3.66
N LEU A 135 3.59 5.06 -4.03
CA LEU A 135 4.66 4.21 -3.53
C LEU A 135 6.03 4.73 -3.93
N ASN A 136 6.20 5.20 -5.16
CA ASN A 136 7.45 5.82 -5.62
C ASN A 136 7.78 7.09 -4.81
N ASP A 137 6.80 7.93 -4.53
CA ASP A 137 6.98 9.14 -3.72
C ASP A 137 7.41 8.79 -2.29
N VAL A 138 6.77 7.80 -1.67
CA VAL A 138 7.14 7.31 -0.34
C VAL A 138 8.56 6.73 -0.33
N ILE A 139 8.93 5.94 -1.34
CA ILE A 139 10.29 5.39 -1.47
C ILE A 139 11.32 6.51 -1.59
N LYS A 140 11.02 7.55 -2.39
CA LYS A 140 11.90 8.71 -2.55
C LYS A 140 12.08 9.46 -1.23
N GLN A 141 10.98 9.77 -0.53
CA GLN A 141 11.02 10.44 0.78
C GLN A 141 11.84 9.64 1.80
N ASN A 142 11.64 8.32 1.84
CA ASN A 142 12.40 7.45 2.75
C ASN A 142 13.90 7.42 2.40
N LYS A 143 14.25 7.46 1.10
CA LYS A 143 15.64 7.56 0.67
C LYS A 143 16.28 8.89 1.13
N ASP A 144 15.59 10.00 0.92
CA ASP A 144 16.05 11.32 1.35
C ASP A 144 16.24 11.35 2.88
N LEU A 145 15.32 10.75 3.64
CA LEU A 145 15.43 10.62 5.10
C LEU A 145 16.66 9.78 5.50
N ILE A 146 16.91 8.65 4.84
CA ILE A 146 18.08 7.81 5.10
C ILE A 146 19.38 8.59 4.84
N ASP A 147 19.44 9.38 3.78
CA ASP A 147 20.63 10.18 3.46
C ASP A 147 20.89 11.28 4.51
N VAL A 148 19.83 11.91 5.02
CA VAL A 148 19.93 12.83 6.16
C VAL A 148 20.40 12.11 7.43
N LEU A 149 19.87 10.93 7.72
CA LEU A 149 20.27 10.13 8.89
C LEU A 149 21.73 9.69 8.82
N LYS A 150 22.24 9.30 7.64
CA LYS A 150 23.66 9.01 7.42
C LYS A 150 24.53 10.22 7.74
N LYS A 151 24.19 11.40 7.20
CA LYS A 151 24.93 12.63 7.50
C LYS A 151 24.93 12.97 8.99
N HIS A 152 23.83 12.70 9.69
CA HIS A 152 23.79 12.88 11.15
C HIS A 152 24.67 11.86 11.88
N HIS A 153 24.69 10.61 11.43
CA HIS A 153 25.57 9.58 11.96
C HIS A 153 27.04 9.95 11.82
N ASP A 154 27.48 10.38 10.63
CA ASP A 154 28.86 10.81 10.39
C ASP A 154 29.26 11.96 11.32
N ARG A 155 28.37 12.93 11.52
CA ARG A 155 28.59 14.06 12.45
C ARG A 155 28.69 13.62 13.92
N LEU A 156 28.01 12.54 14.31
CA LEU A 156 28.12 12.01 15.66
C LEU A 156 29.48 11.32 15.87
N GLU A 157 29.99 10.63 14.86
CA GLU A 157 31.34 10.03 14.88
C GLU A 157 32.44 11.11 14.97
N ASP A 158 32.27 12.22 14.23
CA ASP A 158 33.15 13.39 14.34
C ASP A 158 33.15 13.97 15.77
N LEU A 159 31.97 14.05 16.40
CA LEU A 159 31.83 14.56 17.77
C LEU A 159 32.47 13.63 18.80
N GLU A 160 32.35 12.32 18.64
CA GLU A 160 33.04 11.34 19.49
C GLU A 160 34.56 11.49 19.41
N THR A 161 35.08 11.68 18.20
CA THR A 161 36.52 11.94 17.97
C THR A 161 36.99 13.23 18.64
N LEU A 162 36.17 14.29 18.57
CA LEU A 162 36.45 15.56 19.24
C LEU A 162 36.41 15.41 20.77
N GLU A 163 35.45 14.65 21.31
CA GLU A 163 35.36 14.38 22.75
C GLU A 163 36.62 13.68 23.27
N ASN A 164 37.11 12.67 22.54
CA ASN A 164 38.35 11.97 22.88
C ASN A 164 39.56 12.92 22.84
N SER A 165 39.65 13.77 21.82
CA SER A 165 40.71 14.80 21.73
C SER A 165 40.65 15.78 22.91
N PHE A 166 39.45 16.15 23.35
CA PHE A 166 39.27 17.04 24.51
C PHE A 166 39.71 16.36 25.82
N LYS A 167 39.40 15.08 26.02
CA LYS A 167 39.89 14.29 27.16
C LYS A 167 41.42 14.24 27.19
N ASP A 168 42.06 14.00 26.04
CA ASP A 168 43.52 13.97 25.93
C ASP A 168 44.15 15.33 26.26
N LEU A 169 43.56 16.42 25.75
CA LEU A 169 43.98 17.78 26.10
C LEU A 169 43.83 18.05 27.60
N GLN A 170 42.75 17.61 28.22
CA GLN A 170 42.53 17.76 29.66
C GLN A 170 43.62 17.05 30.47
N VAL A 171 44.02 15.84 30.07
CA VAL A 171 45.14 15.12 30.70
C VAL A 171 46.45 15.89 30.54
N GLN A 172 46.74 16.40 29.34
CA GLN A 172 47.96 17.19 29.07
C GLN A 172 48.04 18.48 29.90
N VAL A 173 46.91 19.19 30.03
CA VAL A 173 46.80 20.40 30.85
C VAL A 173 47.07 20.06 32.33
N ASN A 174 46.42 19.02 32.85
CA ASN A 174 46.62 18.59 34.25
C ASN A 174 48.10 18.23 34.53
N ASN A 175 48.74 17.50 33.61
CA ASN A 175 50.16 17.15 33.74
C ASN A 175 51.05 18.41 33.72
N SER A 176 50.76 19.35 32.82
CA SER A 176 51.51 20.62 32.73
C SER A 176 51.34 21.47 34.00
N GLN A 177 50.13 21.52 34.57
CA GLN A 177 49.86 22.20 35.83
C GLN A 177 50.65 21.59 36.99
N ASN A 178 50.70 20.26 37.08
CA ASN A 178 51.50 19.56 38.10
C ASN A 178 52.99 19.84 37.94
N ASN A 179 53.51 19.82 36.70
CA ASN A 179 54.91 20.13 36.43
C ASN A 179 55.25 21.59 36.80
N LEU A 180 54.39 22.55 36.45
CA LEU A 180 54.55 23.96 36.83
C LEU A 180 54.55 24.15 38.34
N LYS A 181 53.67 23.45 39.06
CA LYS A 181 53.65 23.47 40.52
C LYS A 181 54.98 22.97 41.11
N ASN A 182 55.48 21.85 40.61
CA ASN A 182 56.77 21.31 41.06
C ASN A 182 57.92 22.29 40.80
N TYR A 183 57.97 22.92 39.62
CA TYR A 183 58.98 23.94 39.33
C TYR A 183 58.87 25.18 40.23
N LEU A 184 57.65 25.63 40.53
CA LEU A 184 57.44 26.74 41.48
C LEU A 184 57.92 26.37 42.89
N ASP A 185 57.63 25.16 43.35
CA ASP A 185 58.09 24.66 44.64
C ASP A 185 59.63 24.57 44.68
N GLU A 186 60.28 24.09 43.61
CA GLU A 186 61.75 24.08 43.48
C GLU A 186 62.36 25.49 43.52
N ILE A 187 61.80 26.45 42.75
CA ILE A 187 62.25 27.84 42.72
C ILE A 187 62.12 28.48 44.10
N ASN A 188 60.98 28.26 44.77
CA ASN A 188 60.73 28.81 46.10
C ASN A 188 61.73 28.28 47.13
N ASN A 189 61.96 26.95 47.15
CA ASN A 189 62.95 26.33 48.04
C ASN A 189 64.37 26.85 47.78
N LYS A 190 64.75 27.02 46.51
CA LYS A 190 66.05 27.57 46.13
C LYS A 190 66.19 29.03 46.56
N SER A 191 65.16 29.86 46.34
CA SER A 191 65.15 31.27 46.75
C SER A 191 65.30 31.42 48.26
N ILE A 192 64.60 30.61 49.05
CA ILE A 192 64.75 30.57 50.51
C ILE A 192 66.17 30.19 50.91
N THR A 193 66.74 29.14 50.29
CA THR A 193 68.09 28.66 50.59
C THR A 193 69.15 29.72 50.25
N GLU A 194 69.08 30.31 49.07
CA GLU A 194 69.99 31.38 48.64
C GLU A 194 69.86 32.63 49.51
N GLY A 195 68.63 33.03 49.87
CA GLY A 195 68.37 34.12 50.79
C GLY A 195 68.98 33.90 52.17
N ASN A 196 68.87 32.69 52.72
CA ASN A 196 69.51 32.32 53.98
C ASN A 196 71.04 32.36 53.88
N ASN A 197 71.61 31.85 52.79
CA ASN A 197 73.07 31.90 52.56
C ASN A 197 73.57 33.34 52.45
N LEU A 198 72.85 34.20 51.72
CA LEU A 198 73.15 35.65 51.63
C LEU A 198 73.10 36.31 53.00
N LYS A 199 72.10 36.00 53.84
CA LYS A 199 71.99 36.52 55.21
C LYS A 199 73.23 36.17 56.04
N LEU A 200 73.69 34.92 55.99
CA LEU A 200 74.89 34.48 56.69
C LEU A 200 76.16 35.23 56.22
N VAL A 201 76.29 35.46 54.91
CA VAL A 201 77.41 36.24 54.36
C VAL A 201 77.37 37.69 54.84
N VAL A 202 76.19 38.31 54.86
CA VAL A 202 76.01 39.69 55.35
C VAL A 202 76.35 39.77 56.84
N GLU A 203 75.81 38.89 57.68
CA GLU A 203 76.11 38.82 59.13
C GLU A 203 77.62 38.63 59.38
N GLY A 204 78.29 37.77 58.59
CA GLY A 204 79.73 37.57 58.67
C GLY A 204 80.56 38.80 58.24
N LEU A 205 80.08 39.59 57.28
CA LEU A 205 80.70 40.85 56.88
C LEU A 205 80.49 41.95 57.91
N GLU A 206 79.29 42.04 58.50
CA GLU A 206 78.98 42.96 59.60
C GLU A 206 79.91 42.70 60.80
N THR A 207 80.06 41.44 61.20
CA THR A 207 80.96 41.05 62.30
C THR A 207 82.41 41.46 62.02
N LYS A 208 82.93 41.17 60.82
CA LYS A 208 84.29 41.58 60.42
C LYS A 208 84.45 43.10 60.40
N LEU A 209 83.41 43.83 59.99
CA LEU A 209 83.43 45.29 59.99
C LEU A 209 83.51 45.84 61.42
N GLU A 210 82.74 45.27 62.35
CA GLU A 210 82.80 45.61 63.78
C GLU A 210 84.20 45.35 64.36
N GLU A 211 84.77 44.16 64.12
CA GLU A 211 86.15 43.83 64.54
C GLU A 211 87.18 44.85 64.02
N LYS A 212 87.10 45.22 62.73
CA LYS A 212 87.99 46.24 62.15
C LYS A 212 87.77 47.63 62.73
N GLN A 213 86.54 48.00 63.08
CA GLN A 213 86.27 49.25 63.77
C GLN A 213 86.91 49.27 65.17
N GLU A 214 86.82 48.16 65.93
CA GLU A 214 87.48 48.03 67.23
C GLU A 214 89.01 48.14 67.12
N GLU A 215 89.62 47.44 66.16
CA GLU A 215 91.07 47.55 65.87
C GLU A 215 91.48 49.00 65.59
N ILE A 216 90.70 49.72 64.77
CA ILE A 216 90.96 51.13 64.45
C ILE A 216 90.85 52.02 65.70
N VAL A 217 89.85 51.79 66.56
CA VAL A 217 89.68 52.54 67.81
C VAL A 217 90.86 52.27 68.76
N PHE A 218 91.30 51.03 68.87
CA PHE A 218 92.47 50.65 69.67
C PHE A 218 93.75 51.34 69.16
N LEU A 219 94.00 51.29 67.84
CA LEU A 219 95.14 51.97 67.21
C LEU A 219 95.10 53.48 67.45
N LYS A 220 93.94 54.13 67.29
CA LYS A 220 93.77 55.56 67.59
C LYS A 220 94.15 55.86 69.04
N LYS A 221 93.65 55.07 70.02
CA LYS A 221 94.02 55.23 71.44
C LYS A 221 95.53 55.04 71.65
N GLY A 222 96.13 54.06 71.00
CA GLY A 222 97.58 53.83 71.00
C GLY A 222 98.37 55.03 70.51
N PHE A 223 98.03 55.60 69.35
CA PHE A 223 98.66 56.81 68.82
C PHE A 223 98.47 58.03 69.75
N TYR A 224 97.29 58.18 70.37
CA TYR A 224 97.06 59.21 71.39
C TYR A 224 98.01 59.04 72.59
N THR A 225 98.13 57.83 73.14
CA THR A 225 99.04 57.57 74.27
C THR A 225 100.50 57.80 73.91
N LEU A 226 100.93 57.40 72.71
CA LEU A 226 102.29 57.63 72.22
C LEU A 226 102.57 59.13 72.04
N GLY A 227 101.61 59.87 71.47
CA GLY A 227 101.67 61.32 71.33
C GLY A 227 101.84 62.02 72.68
N VAL A 228 101.05 61.64 73.69
CA VAL A 228 101.18 62.16 75.07
C VAL A 228 102.56 61.82 75.66
N ALA A 229 103.05 60.59 75.49
CA ALA A 229 104.35 60.18 75.99
C ALA A 229 105.51 60.97 75.36
N VAL A 230 105.46 61.22 74.04
CA VAL A 230 106.45 62.06 73.34
C VAL A 230 106.43 63.49 73.89
N VAL A 231 105.26 64.08 74.09
CA VAL A 231 105.13 65.42 74.69
C VAL A 231 105.73 65.48 76.09
N LEU A 232 105.47 64.46 76.93
CA LEU A 232 106.05 64.36 78.27
C LEU A 232 107.57 64.22 78.24
N ILE A 233 108.14 63.43 77.32
CA ILE A 233 109.60 63.28 77.14
C ILE A 233 110.22 64.60 76.71
N VAL A 234 109.61 65.31 75.75
CA VAL A 234 110.08 66.62 75.29
C VAL A 234 110.03 67.65 76.43
N LEU A 235 108.96 67.67 77.23
CA LEU A 235 108.86 68.51 78.42
C LEU A 235 109.93 68.14 79.46
N PHE A 236 110.15 66.85 79.72
CA PHE A 236 111.20 66.39 80.63
C PHE A 236 112.61 66.80 80.17
N LEU A 237 112.89 66.71 78.86
CA LEU A 237 114.14 67.17 78.27
C LEU A 237 114.30 68.70 78.37
N LEU A 238 113.21 69.46 78.21
CA LEU A 238 113.20 70.92 78.37
C LEU A 238 113.41 71.36 79.83
N PHE A 239 112.85 70.64 80.81
CA PHE A 239 113.01 70.95 82.24
C PHE A 239 114.33 70.45 82.85
N LYS A 240 114.98 69.42 82.26
CA LYS A 240 116.32 68.97 82.70
C LYS A 240 117.45 69.87 82.17
N GLY A 241 117.14 70.76 81.23
CA GLY A 241 118.03 71.80 80.71
C GLY A 241 117.95 73.15 81.43
N MET A 242 117.26 73.24 82.57
CA MET A 242 117.22 74.41 83.47
C MET A 242 117.76 74.07 84.86
#